data_AF-A0A8S1S2Y7-F1
#
_entry.id   AF-A0A8S1S2Y7-F1
#
_cell.length_a   1.000
_cell.length_b   1.000
_cell.length_c   1.000
_cell.angle_alpha   90.00
_cell.angle_beta   90.00
_cell.angle_gamma   90.00
#
_symmetry.space_group_name_H-M   'P 1'
#
loop_
_entity.id
_entity.type
_entity.pdbx_description
1 polymer ?
#
loop_
_entity_poly.entity_id
_entity_poly.type
_entity_poly.pdbx_seq_one_letter_code
_entity_poly.pdbx_strand_id
1 'polypeptide(L)'
;MQNQELLSAIVDWMNKITFLKYHTNFKEYVDGTLFIQILNHINTDHFGSIFHVLENQSYIDNWALNMSRLKLIVDKLTDYTHKQLDLNVMEIAKDKNETQILKLFGIICQLILQSDFQDDFFVAVLQLPEKKQELISQFLQTLVEPFSQSEDKSLLDKIDELETENQKLIHQNQVLMNEIIEQKMSIKKLDQENKEKTEQLVMLESHERKSSFNEEKIKELEELNKQLWSTQQKTRELEIKVQQQISQIKEANLLKDNTRLENEQLKLKIMQYIKQEQKYEQTKEKLSQQKLCYTKLIEDKDRQINKLQTSFQEIFNSFQSEKKRTLSLEAEIQSLQQKIADINNEFHQKEVSLNEKIREASRRESRLNSFDVTDLRQDSRMNTNDQINLAQDLNQNNDQYYALHMSMLIQEENYKKEIDMLKEKLQNQEQQIKAWKQINERSEVKIKQLESKTILVQDNQSSIHIAQQNEQIKHLTNMLNSFNDKFIKIRDEHLRLLKTCQ
;
A
#
# COMPACT_ATOMS: atom_id res chain seq x y z
N MET A 1 -12.28 -53.32 64.72
CA MET A 1 -11.76 -52.18 65.51
C MET A 1 -10.27 -52.32 65.82
N GLN A 2 -9.75 -53.50 66.20
CA GLN A 2 -8.31 -53.71 66.47
C GLN A 2 -7.37 -53.29 65.32
N ASN A 3 -7.70 -53.59 64.05
CA ASN A 3 -6.83 -53.19 62.93
C ASN A 3 -6.66 -51.67 62.83
N GLN A 4 -7.70 -50.85 63.02
CA GLN A 4 -7.56 -49.39 62.91
C GLN A 4 -6.68 -48.79 64.02
N GLU A 5 -6.74 -49.33 65.24
CA GLU A 5 -5.85 -48.92 66.33
C GLU A 5 -4.39 -49.31 66.06
N LEU A 6 -4.16 -50.51 65.49
CA LEU A 6 -2.83 -50.95 65.06
C LEU A 6 -2.28 -50.08 63.92
N LEU A 7 -3.08 -49.78 62.90
CA LEU A 7 -2.65 -48.91 61.79
C LEU A 7 -2.28 -47.51 62.28
N SER A 8 -3.04 -46.94 63.22
CA SER A 8 -2.69 -45.66 63.86
C SER A 8 -1.43 -45.77 64.73
N ALA A 9 -1.18 -46.92 65.38
CA ALA A 9 0.06 -47.15 66.11
C ALA A 9 1.28 -47.23 65.19
N ILE A 10 1.14 -47.87 64.03
CA ILE A 10 2.20 -47.98 63.02
C ILE A 10 2.55 -46.60 62.42
N VAL A 11 1.56 -45.75 62.15
CA VAL A 11 1.82 -44.38 61.65
C VAL A 11 2.60 -43.56 62.67
N ASP A 12 2.16 -43.58 63.93
CA ASP A 12 2.88 -42.88 65.00
C ASP A 12 4.29 -43.42 65.20
N TRP A 13 4.48 -44.74 65.08
CA TRP A 13 5.80 -45.38 65.17
C TRP A 13 6.75 -44.90 64.08
N MET A 14 6.33 -44.97 62.81
CA MET A 14 7.19 -44.54 61.69
C MET A 14 7.51 -43.05 61.76
N ASN A 15 6.58 -42.22 62.24
CA ASN A 15 6.80 -40.78 62.44
C ASN A 15 7.79 -40.45 63.58
N LYS A 16 8.19 -41.42 64.42
CA LYS A 16 9.25 -41.23 65.42
C LYS A 16 10.66 -41.45 64.86
N ILE A 17 10.77 -42.01 63.66
CA ILE A 17 12.05 -42.32 63.01
C ILE A 17 12.49 -41.11 62.18
N THR A 18 13.65 -40.54 62.53
CA THR A 18 14.07 -39.20 62.07
C THR A 18 14.42 -39.11 60.59
N PHE A 19 14.84 -40.22 59.97
CA PHE A 19 15.18 -40.25 58.54
C PHE A 19 13.96 -40.55 57.64
N LEU A 20 12.83 -40.92 58.22
CA LEU A 20 11.60 -41.20 57.46
C LEU A 20 10.81 -39.91 57.24
N LYS A 21 10.14 -39.84 56.09
CA LYS A 21 9.20 -38.76 55.79
C LYS A 21 7.99 -38.85 56.74
N TYR A 22 7.48 -37.69 57.18
CA TYR A 22 6.28 -37.62 58.00
C TYR A 22 5.02 -37.98 57.21
N HIS A 23 4.17 -38.86 57.77
CA HIS A 23 2.91 -39.29 57.17
C HIS A 23 1.73 -39.02 58.11
N THR A 24 0.59 -38.61 57.56
CA THR A 24 -0.61 -38.29 58.37
C THR A 24 -1.51 -39.50 58.59
N ASN A 25 -1.49 -40.47 57.67
CA ASN A 25 -2.35 -41.64 57.71
C ASN A 25 -1.69 -42.85 57.04
N PHE A 26 -2.15 -44.05 57.40
CA PHE A 26 -1.58 -45.31 56.92
C PHE A 26 -1.76 -45.53 55.41
N LYS A 27 -2.79 -44.92 54.80
CA LYS A 27 -3.04 -45.04 53.36
C LYS A 27 -2.03 -44.27 52.51
N GLU A 28 -1.27 -43.33 53.08
CA GLU A 28 -0.22 -42.62 52.37
C GLU A 28 0.97 -43.53 52.00
N TYR A 29 1.14 -44.65 52.71
CA TYR A 29 2.22 -45.63 52.44
C TYR A 29 2.11 -46.30 51.06
N VAL A 30 0.97 -46.11 50.37
CA VAL A 30 0.76 -46.54 49.00
C VAL A 30 1.74 -45.92 48.00
N ASP A 31 2.36 -44.77 48.32
CA ASP A 31 3.32 -44.13 47.42
C ASP A 31 4.66 -44.87 47.30
N GLY A 32 4.90 -45.82 48.21
CA GLY A 32 6.10 -46.65 48.28
C GLY A 32 7.33 -45.92 48.80
N THR A 33 7.27 -44.61 49.06
CA THR A 33 8.43 -43.80 49.45
C THR A 33 8.93 -44.18 50.84
N LEU A 34 8.01 -44.42 51.79
CA LEU A 34 8.37 -44.92 53.12
C LEU A 34 9.13 -46.26 53.04
N PHE A 35 8.59 -47.22 52.28
CA PHE A 35 9.20 -48.55 52.15
C PHE A 35 10.58 -48.49 51.50
N ILE A 36 10.76 -47.60 50.51
CA ILE A 36 12.05 -47.34 49.88
C ILE A 36 13.07 -46.79 50.90
N GLN A 37 12.69 -45.79 51.70
CA GLN A 37 13.58 -45.22 52.73
C GLN A 37 14.00 -46.27 53.76
N ILE A 38 13.06 -47.12 54.20
CA ILE A 38 13.34 -48.21 55.14
C ILE A 38 14.29 -49.23 54.52
N LEU A 39 14.05 -49.68 53.28
CA LEU A 39 14.88 -50.69 52.64
C LEU A 39 16.29 -50.17 52.31
N ASN A 40 16.42 -48.91 51.90
CA ASN A 40 17.71 -48.25 51.73
C ASN A 40 18.49 -48.19 53.05
N HIS A 41 17.82 -47.93 54.18
CA HIS A 41 18.48 -47.91 55.49
C HIS A 41 18.91 -49.31 55.96
N ILE A 42 18.07 -50.34 55.71
CA ILE A 42 18.37 -51.73 56.11
C ILE A 42 19.58 -52.29 55.36
N ASN A 43 19.67 -52.08 54.04
CA ASN A 43 20.77 -52.60 53.24
C ASN A 43 21.02 -51.74 51.99
N THR A 44 21.83 -50.68 52.17
CA THR A 44 22.20 -49.74 51.11
C THR A 44 22.86 -50.43 49.90
N ASP A 45 23.65 -51.47 50.13
CA ASP A 45 24.38 -52.16 49.04
C ASP A 45 23.43 -52.90 48.10
N HIS A 46 22.35 -53.50 48.62
CA HIS A 46 21.36 -54.21 47.82
C HIS A 46 20.29 -53.30 47.23
N PHE A 47 19.82 -52.31 47.98
CA PHE A 47 18.66 -51.48 47.62
C PHE A 47 19.03 -50.08 47.08
N GLY A 48 20.15 -49.50 47.52
CA GLY A 48 20.49 -48.08 47.32
C GLY A 48 20.72 -47.67 45.87
N SER A 49 21.35 -48.52 45.05
CA SER A 49 21.68 -48.19 43.65
C SER A 49 20.47 -47.89 42.76
N ILE A 50 19.31 -48.47 43.09
CA ILE A 50 18.08 -48.36 42.30
C ILE A 50 17.12 -47.33 42.91
N PHE A 51 17.12 -47.21 44.23
CA PHE A 51 16.13 -46.39 44.94
C PHE A 51 16.57 -44.96 45.26
N HIS A 52 17.87 -44.62 45.18
CA HIS A 52 18.35 -43.25 45.47
C HIS A 52 17.67 -42.14 44.62
N VAL A 53 17.21 -42.46 43.40
CA VAL A 53 16.51 -41.49 42.53
C VAL A 53 15.02 -41.32 42.91
N LEU A 54 14.45 -42.31 43.60
CA LEU A 54 13.02 -42.37 43.95
C LEU A 54 12.74 -41.84 45.37
N GLU A 55 13.75 -41.82 46.23
CA GLU A 55 13.67 -41.41 47.64
C GLU A 55 13.24 -39.94 47.83
N ASN A 56 13.67 -39.04 46.95
CA ASN A 56 13.39 -37.59 47.05
C ASN A 56 12.15 -37.14 46.26
N GLN A 57 11.36 -38.06 45.70
CA GLN A 57 10.18 -37.69 44.94
C GLN A 57 9.02 -37.34 45.87
N SER A 58 8.41 -36.17 45.66
CA SER A 58 7.22 -35.75 46.40
C SER A 58 6.05 -36.71 46.15
N TYR A 59 5.12 -36.76 47.10
CA TYR A 59 3.91 -37.57 46.98
C TYR A 59 3.10 -37.11 45.76
N ILE A 60 2.78 -38.04 44.86
CA ILE A 60 1.92 -37.81 43.69
C ILE A 60 0.80 -38.83 43.79
N ASP A 61 -0.46 -38.39 43.88
CA ASP A 61 -1.64 -39.29 43.89
C ASP A 61 -1.91 -39.82 42.47
N ASN A 62 -0.99 -40.62 41.96
CA ASN A 62 -1.06 -41.31 40.68
C ASN A 62 -0.89 -42.82 40.93
N TRP A 63 -2.01 -43.53 40.96
CA TRP A 63 -2.04 -44.97 41.24
C TRP A 63 -1.16 -45.80 40.30
N ALA A 64 -1.01 -45.40 39.03
CA ALA A 64 -0.17 -46.12 38.07
C ALA A 64 1.33 -45.97 38.39
N LEU A 65 1.73 -44.78 38.86
CA LEU A 65 3.09 -44.51 39.27
C LEU A 65 3.42 -45.21 40.60
N ASN A 66 2.48 -45.18 41.56
CA ASN A 66 2.57 -45.93 42.81
C ASN A 66 2.67 -47.44 42.56
N MET A 67 1.88 -47.98 41.62
CA MET A 67 1.93 -49.38 41.21
C MET A 67 3.31 -49.77 40.68
N SER A 68 3.90 -48.94 39.81
CA SER A 68 5.23 -49.19 39.27
C SER A 68 6.30 -49.20 40.36
N ARG A 69 6.21 -48.30 41.34
CA ARG A 69 7.15 -48.24 42.47
C ARG A 69 6.99 -49.44 43.41
N LEU A 70 5.76 -49.76 43.81
CA LEU A 70 5.48 -50.90 44.68
C LEU A 70 5.83 -52.23 44.04
N LYS A 71 5.66 -52.38 42.72
CA LYS A 71 6.11 -53.57 41.98
C LYS A 71 7.63 -53.72 42.07
N LEU A 72 8.37 -52.64 41.87
CA LEU A 72 9.82 -52.64 42.00
C LEU A 72 10.27 -53.01 43.43
N ILE A 73 9.57 -52.54 44.45
CA ILE A 73 9.82 -52.90 45.86
C ILE A 73 9.59 -54.40 46.08
N VAL A 74 8.47 -54.96 45.62
CA VAL A 74 8.15 -56.39 45.79
C VAL A 74 9.11 -57.29 45.02
N ASP A 75 9.48 -56.91 43.79
CA ASP A 75 10.46 -57.64 42.99
C ASP A 75 11.81 -57.69 43.74
N LYS A 76 12.24 -56.57 44.33
CA LYS A 76 13.48 -56.50 45.10
C LYS A 76 13.44 -57.26 46.42
N LEU A 77 12.31 -57.24 47.13
CA LEU A 77 12.12 -58.05 48.32
C LEU A 77 12.14 -59.54 48.00
N THR A 78 11.57 -59.95 46.85
CA THR A 78 11.60 -61.33 46.36
C THR A 78 13.02 -61.76 46.03
N ASP A 79 13.79 -60.90 45.35
CA ASP A 79 15.22 -61.11 45.07
C ASP A 79 16.02 -61.28 46.37
N TYR A 80 15.78 -60.41 47.37
CA TYR A 80 16.53 -60.39 48.63
C TYR A 80 16.19 -61.57 49.56
N THR A 81 14.92 -61.95 49.66
CA THR A 81 14.47 -63.03 50.57
C THR A 81 14.53 -64.42 49.93
N HIS A 82 14.73 -64.51 48.61
CA HIS A 82 14.63 -65.72 47.80
C HIS A 82 13.29 -66.48 47.99
N LYS A 83 12.23 -65.77 48.38
CA LYS A 83 10.88 -66.31 48.59
C LYS A 83 9.88 -65.52 47.75
N GLN A 84 9.01 -66.25 47.05
CA GLN A 84 7.91 -65.63 46.32
C GLN A 84 6.91 -65.02 47.31
N LEU A 85 6.69 -63.71 47.20
CA LEU A 85 5.80 -62.96 48.10
C LEU A 85 4.37 -62.98 47.57
N ASP A 86 3.43 -63.47 48.38
CA ASP A 86 1.99 -63.45 48.07
C ASP A 86 1.38 -62.07 48.37
N LEU A 87 1.68 -61.09 47.51
CA LEU A 87 1.23 -59.69 47.60
C LEU A 87 0.54 -59.24 46.33
N ASN A 88 -0.68 -58.70 46.45
CA ASN A 88 -1.37 -58.08 45.32
C ASN A 88 -1.06 -56.57 45.25
N VAL A 89 -0.04 -56.22 44.47
CA VAL A 89 0.41 -54.83 44.29
C VAL A 89 -0.69 -53.93 43.71
N MET A 90 -1.61 -54.49 42.90
CA MET A 90 -2.71 -53.73 42.27
C MET A 90 -3.72 -53.25 43.30
N GLU A 91 -4.08 -54.11 44.26
CA GLU A 91 -4.98 -53.77 45.36
C GLU A 91 -4.35 -52.70 46.28
N ILE A 92 -3.03 -52.70 46.42
CA ILE A 92 -2.32 -51.65 47.16
C ILE A 92 -2.44 -50.31 46.42
N ALA A 93 -1.94 -50.26 45.19
CA ALA A 93 -1.76 -49.00 44.45
C ALA A 93 -3.07 -48.32 44.06
N LYS A 94 -4.07 -49.09 43.62
CA LYS A 94 -5.34 -48.58 43.08
C LYS A 94 -6.44 -48.49 44.14
N ASP A 95 -6.62 -49.56 44.91
CA ASP A 95 -7.75 -49.68 45.85
C ASP A 95 -7.37 -49.24 47.27
N LYS A 96 -6.10 -48.87 47.50
CA LYS A 96 -5.55 -48.46 48.80
C LYS A 96 -5.91 -49.48 49.90
N ASN A 97 -5.83 -50.77 49.57
CA ASN A 97 -6.21 -51.88 50.45
C ASN A 97 -5.25 -51.95 51.65
N GLU A 98 -5.73 -51.50 52.82
CA GLU A 98 -4.96 -51.46 54.06
C GLU A 98 -4.43 -52.83 54.50
N THR A 99 -5.12 -53.93 54.16
CA THR A 99 -4.66 -55.28 54.51
C THR A 99 -3.44 -55.68 53.68
N GLN A 100 -3.42 -55.32 52.40
CA GLN A 100 -2.28 -55.59 51.53
C GLN A 100 -1.09 -54.68 51.85
N ILE A 101 -1.36 -53.41 52.20
CA ILE A 101 -0.32 -52.48 52.72
C ILE A 101 0.30 -53.05 54.00
N LEU A 102 -0.53 -53.56 54.92
CA LEU A 102 -0.05 -54.14 56.17
C LEU A 102 0.75 -55.43 55.97
N LYS A 103 0.38 -56.28 55.00
CA LYS A 103 1.17 -57.48 54.61
C LYS A 103 2.55 -57.08 54.08
N LEU A 104 2.61 -56.10 53.16
CA LEU A 104 3.87 -55.60 52.63
C LEU A 104 4.75 -54.99 53.74
N PHE A 105 4.14 -54.20 54.63
CA PHE A 105 4.83 -53.67 55.80
C PHE A 105 5.34 -54.78 56.72
N GLY A 106 4.56 -55.84 56.98
CA GLY A 106 4.97 -56.98 57.80
C GLY A 106 6.19 -57.73 57.26
N ILE A 107 6.29 -57.90 55.93
CA ILE A 107 7.48 -58.49 55.29
C ILE A 107 8.70 -57.58 55.49
N ILE A 108 8.53 -56.27 55.35
CA ILE A 108 9.62 -55.31 55.60
C ILE A 108 10.01 -55.33 57.09
N CYS A 109 9.05 -55.46 58.02
CA CYS A 109 9.34 -55.64 59.44
C CYS A 109 10.14 -56.90 59.73
N GLN A 110 9.86 -58.03 59.06
CA GLN A 110 10.69 -59.24 59.19
C GLN A 110 12.14 -58.98 58.79
N LEU A 111 12.37 -58.15 57.76
CA LEU A 111 13.72 -57.74 57.38
C LEU A 111 14.34 -56.80 58.41
N ILE A 112 13.58 -55.85 58.96
CA ILE A 112 14.07 -54.99 60.06
C ILE A 112 14.54 -55.87 61.23
N LEU A 113 13.74 -56.85 61.66
CA LEU A 113 14.04 -57.78 62.76
C LEU A 113 15.31 -58.63 62.51
N GLN A 114 15.69 -58.82 61.26
CA GLN A 114 16.88 -59.59 60.86
C GLN A 114 18.07 -58.68 60.50
N SER A 115 17.89 -57.36 60.54
CA SER A 115 18.91 -56.39 60.13
C SER A 115 19.77 -55.92 61.29
N ASP A 116 21.00 -55.50 60.96
CA ASP A 116 21.92 -54.86 61.91
C ASP A 116 21.40 -53.50 62.44
N PHE A 117 20.38 -52.92 61.81
CA PHE A 117 19.77 -51.63 62.18
C PHE A 117 18.46 -51.77 62.98
N GLN A 118 18.12 -52.96 63.47
CA GLN A 118 16.87 -53.19 64.21
C GLN A 118 16.68 -52.23 65.40
N ASP A 119 17.77 -51.88 66.09
CA ASP A 119 17.75 -51.00 67.27
C ASP A 119 17.21 -49.60 66.95
N ASP A 120 17.51 -49.06 65.76
CA ASP A 120 17.03 -47.73 65.32
C ASP A 120 15.49 -47.71 65.22
N PHE A 121 14.88 -48.82 64.82
CA PHE A 121 13.43 -48.96 64.70
C PHE A 121 12.78 -49.27 66.06
N PHE A 122 13.42 -50.05 66.91
CA PHE A 122 12.88 -50.42 68.24
C PHE A 122 12.94 -49.27 69.26
N VAL A 123 14.00 -48.44 69.23
CA VAL A 123 14.08 -47.24 70.07
C VAL A 123 12.89 -46.31 69.80
N ALA A 124 12.45 -46.21 68.55
CA ALA A 124 11.28 -45.42 68.16
C ALA A 124 9.96 -45.99 68.72
N VAL A 125 9.84 -47.31 68.92
CA VAL A 125 8.65 -47.92 69.57
C VAL A 125 8.56 -47.48 71.03
N LEU A 126 9.68 -47.46 71.76
CA LEU A 126 9.72 -47.08 73.18
C LEU A 126 9.30 -45.62 73.44
N GLN A 127 9.28 -44.78 72.42
CA GLN A 127 8.84 -43.38 72.51
C GLN A 127 7.31 -43.20 72.34
N LEU A 128 6.57 -44.29 72.12
CA LEU A 128 5.11 -44.27 71.96
C LEU A 128 4.39 -44.48 73.30
N PRO A 129 3.10 -44.11 73.43
CA PRO A 129 2.30 -44.46 74.60
C PRO A 129 2.22 -45.99 74.80
N GLU A 130 2.19 -46.47 76.06
CA GLU A 130 2.22 -47.91 76.41
C GLU A 130 1.21 -48.76 75.63
N LYS A 131 -0.03 -48.26 75.45
CA LYS A 131 -1.06 -48.95 74.67
C LYS A 131 -0.65 -49.19 73.21
N LYS A 132 0.10 -48.27 72.59
CA LYS A 132 0.60 -48.39 71.21
C LYS A 132 1.84 -49.28 71.13
N GLN A 133 2.69 -49.26 72.17
CA GLN A 133 3.83 -50.18 72.28
C GLN A 133 3.36 -51.63 72.28
N GLU A 134 2.37 -51.95 73.12
CA GLU A 134 1.81 -53.30 73.22
C GLU A 134 1.25 -53.80 71.88
N LEU A 135 0.51 -52.96 71.16
CA LEU A 135 -0.03 -53.29 69.83
C LEU A 135 1.07 -53.62 68.81
N ILE A 136 2.17 -52.85 68.81
CA ILE A 136 3.30 -53.09 67.90
C ILE A 136 4.09 -54.34 68.31
N SER A 137 4.32 -54.55 69.61
CA SER A 137 5.02 -55.75 70.10
C SER A 137 4.26 -57.04 69.79
N GLN A 138 2.93 -57.05 69.96
CA GLN A 138 2.10 -58.18 69.56
C GLN A 138 2.18 -58.44 68.05
N PHE A 139 2.15 -57.38 67.23
CA PHE A 139 2.32 -57.51 65.78
C PHE A 139 3.67 -58.13 65.40
N LEU A 140 4.78 -57.67 66.00
CA LEU A 140 6.11 -58.19 65.70
C LEU A 140 6.33 -59.64 66.17
N GLN A 141 5.73 -60.04 67.30
CA GLN A 141 5.83 -61.42 67.81
C GLN A 141 5.17 -62.45 66.87
N THR A 142 4.14 -62.05 66.11
CA THR A 142 3.50 -62.96 65.14
C THR A 142 4.39 -63.33 63.95
N LEU A 143 5.61 -62.78 63.85
CA LEU A 143 6.49 -62.91 62.68
C LEU A 143 7.68 -63.88 62.84
N VAL A 144 7.83 -64.67 63.93
CA VAL A 144 9.03 -65.52 64.24
C VAL A 144 8.70 -67.02 64.59
N GLU A 145 9.24 -68.05 63.90
CA GLU A 145 9.16 -69.52 64.25
C GLU A 145 10.39 -70.41 63.80
N PRO A 146 10.74 -71.57 64.46
CA PRO A 146 12.03 -72.33 64.31
C PRO A 146 11.98 -73.84 63.83
N PHE A 147 13.12 -74.47 63.43
CA PHE A 147 13.28 -75.89 62.99
C PHE A 147 14.51 -76.62 63.63
N SER A 148 14.43 -77.94 63.92
CA SER A 148 15.57 -78.81 64.36
C SER A 148 15.41 -80.33 64.04
N GLN A 149 16.54 -81.07 63.94
CA GLN A 149 16.75 -82.51 63.59
C GLN A 149 17.21 -83.38 64.80
N SER A 150 17.18 -84.73 64.71
CA SER A 150 18.01 -85.66 65.55
C SER A 150 18.11 -87.13 65.05
N GLU A 151 19.20 -87.82 65.48
CA GLU A 151 19.81 -89.12 65.09
C GLU A 151 19.46 -90.39 65.97
N ASP A 152 19.98 -91.57 65.55
CA ASP A 152 20.86 -92.55 66.29
C ASP A 152 20.42 -93.96 66.85
N LYS A 153 21.22 -94.99 66.46
CA LYS A 153 21.97 -96.09 67.19
C LYS A 153 21.41 -97.39 67.88
N SER A 154 22.24 -98.46 67.69
CA SER A 154 22.78 -99.51 68.64
C SER A 154 21.95 -100.78 68.95
N LEU A 155 22.37 -102.04 68.63
CA LEU A 155 23.38 -102.96 69.25
C LEU A 155 23.08 -103.27 70.75
N LEU A 156 23.23 -104.46 71.34
CA LEU A 156 23.58 -105.87 71.02
C LEU A 156 23.43 -106.65 72.37
N ASP A 157 23.60 -107.98 72.36
CA ASP A 157 24.09 -108.85 73.46
C ASP A 157 23.12 -109.84 74.14
N LYS A 158 23.22 -111.11 73.69
CA LYS A 158 23.30 -112.31 74.55
C LYS A 158 23.91 -113.49 73.77
N ILE A 159 25.13 -113.23 73.30
CA ILE A 159 26.21 -114.20 73.05
C ILE A 159 26.44 -114.87 74.43
N ASP A 160 26.30 -116.18 74.59
CA ASP A 160 27.45 -117.08 74.66
C ASP A 160 27.04 -118.57 74.67
N GLU A 161 25.74 -118.92 74.60
CA GLU A 161 25.30 -120.32 74.71
C GLU A 161 25.18 -121.08 73.37
N LEU A 162 25.23 -120.40 72.23
CA LEU A 162 25.20 -121.04 70.90
C LEU A 162 26.58 -121.13 70.23
N GLU A 163 27.67 -120.86 70.97
CA GLU A 163 29.03 -120.71 70.45
C GLU A 163 29.62 -121.98 69.79
N THR A 164 29.06 -123.15 70.09
CA THR A 164 29.47 -124.43 69.48
C THR A 164 28.63 -124.83 68.26
N GLU A 165 27.40 -124.33 68.14
CA GLU A 165 26.59 -124.40 66.91
C GLU A 165 26.98 -123.26 65.93
N ASN A 166 27.53 -122.17 66.48
CA ASN A 166 28.07 -121.02 65.76
C ASN A 166 29.27 -121.38 64.88
N GLN A 167 30.17 -122.31 65.21
CA GLN A 167 31.33 -122.58 64.33
C GLN A 167 30.97 -123.24 62.97
N LYS A 168 29.90 -124.05 62.92
CA LYS A 168 29.39 -124.60 61.65
C LYS A 168 28.55 -123.58 60.87
N LEU A 169 27.75 -122.78 61.58
CA LEU A 169 27.04 -121.64 61.02
C LEU A 169 27.98 -120.49 60.59
N ILE A 170 29.16 -120.31 61.20
CA ILE A 170 30.18 -119.30 60.85
C ILE A 170 30.76 -119.57 59.48
N HIS A 171 31.02 -120.84 59.12
CA HIS A 171 31.55 -121.16 57.81
C HIS A 171 30.49 -120.97 56.70
N GLN A 172 29.24 -121.39 56.95
CA GLN A 172 28.12 -121.13 56.02
C GLN A 172 27.75 -119.64 55.94
N ASN A 173 27.75 -118.93 57.07
CA ASN A 173 27.57 -117.48 57.12
C ASN A 173 28.74 -116.74 56.51
N GLN A 174 30.00 -117.19 56.56
CA GLN A 174 31.11 -116.51 55.90
C GLN A 174 31.00 -116.56 54.38
N VAL A 175 30.55 -117.70 53.82
CA VAL A 175 30.29 -117.83 52.38
C VAL A 175 29.10 -116.95 51.97
N LEU A 176 27.98 -117.03 52.69
CA LEU A 176 26.81 -116.18 52.44
C LEU A 176 27.07 -114.70 52.73
N MET A 177 27.90 -114.36 53.71
CA MET A 177 28.28 -112.98 54.04
C MET A 177 29.21 -112.42 52.98
N ASN A 178 30.11 -113.22 52.41
CA ASN A 178 30.94 -112.78 51.28
C ASN A 178 30.07 -112.55 50.02
N GLU A 179 29.12 -113.45 49.72
CA GLU A 179 28.15 -113.24 48.63
C GLU A 179 27.22 -112.04 48.88
N ILE A 180 26.75 -111.85 50.12
CA ILE A 180 25.94 -110.68 50.51
C ILE A 180 26.79 -109.41 50.48
N ILE A 181 28.08 -109.45 50.83
CA ILE A 181 28.98 -108.30 50.73
C ILE A 181 29.24 -107.97 49.26
N GLU A 182 29.49 -108.95 48.39
CA GLU A 182 29.61 -108.72 46.95
C GLU A 182 28.30 -108.19 46.34
N GLN A 183 27.16 -108.75 46.69
CA GLN A 183 25.85 -108.27 46.25
C GLN A 183 25.57 -106.87 46.82
N LYS A 184 25.89 -106.57 48.07
CA LYS A 184 25.75 -105.22 48.66
C LYS A 184 26.72 -104.22 48.02
N MET A 185 27.94 -104.63 47.66
CA MET A 185 28.88 -103.79 46.95
C MET A 185 28.42 -103.54 45.51
N SER A 186 27.83 -104.53 44.86
CA SER A 186 27.23 -104.41 43.52
C SER A 186 25.97 -103.55 43.55
N ILE A 187 25.09 -103.71 44.55
CA ILE A 187 23.93 -102.85 44.79
C ILE A 187 24.36 -101.43 45.11
N LYS A 188 25.37 -101.22 45.99
CA LYS A 188 25.92 -99.88 46.25
C LYS A 188 26.50 -99.24 45.00
N LYS A 189 27.16 -100.03 44.14
CA LYS A 189 27.70 -99.54 42.88
C LYS A 189 26.58 -99.17 41.90
N LEU A 190 25.52 -99.97 41.82
CA LEU A 190 24.32 -99.67 41.02
C LEU A 190 23.51 -98.50 41.57
N ASP A 191 23.38 -98.37 42.89
CA ASP A 191 22.72 -97.23 43.54
C ASP A 191 23.52 -95.95 43.34
N GLN A 192 24.85 -96.03 43.41
CA GLN A 192 25.73 -94.91 43.09
C GLN A 192 25.62 -94.53 41.61
N GLU A 193 25.62 -95.51 40.69
CA GLU A 193 25.45 -95.27 39.25
C GLU A 193 24.05 -94.73 38.91
N ASN A 194 23.00 -95.19 39.60
CA ASN A 194 21.64 -94.67 39.45
C ASN A 194 21.51 -93.26 40.03
N LYS A 195 22.17 -92.98 41.16
CA LYS A 195 22.22 -91.64 41.73
C LYS A 195 22.93 -90.67 40.79
N GLU A 196 24.07 -91.06 40.25
CA GLU A 196 24.81 -90.28 39.25
C GLU A 196 24.00 -90.07 37.96
N LYS A 197 23.29 -91.10 37.45
CA LYS A 197 22.39 -90.96 36.31
C LYS A 197 21.19 -90.05 36.61
N THR A 198 20.62 -90.14 37.80
CA THR A 198 19.50 -89.28 38.23
C THR A 198 19.95 -87.82 38.35
N GLU A 199 21.13 -87.58 38.92
CA GLU A 199 21.74 -86.26 39.00
C GLU A 199 22.05 -85.70 37.59
N GLN A 200 22.55 -86.52 36.66
CA GLN A 200 22.75 -86.13 35.26
C GLN A 200 21.43 -85.82 34.54
N LEU A 201 20.38 -86.58 34.80
CA LEU A 201 19.05 -86.38 34.19
C LEU A 201 18.40 -85.09 34.71
N VAL A 202 18.51 -84.80 36.01
CA VAL A 202 18.08 -83.53 36.62
C VAL A 202 18.89 -82.35 36.06
N MET A 203 20.20 -82.51 35.88
CA MET A 203 21.04 -81.48 35.26
C MET A 203 20.63 -81.22 33.81
N LEU A 204 20.41 -82.27 33.01
CA LEU A 204 19.94 -82.18 31.62
C LEU A 204 18.56 -81.54 31.51
N GLU A 205 17.60 -81.93 32.36
CA GLU A 205 16.28 -81.29 32.42
C GLU A 205 16.38 -79.80 32.82
N SER A 206 17.29 -79.45 33.74
CA SER A 206 17.53 -78.05 34.10
C SER A 206 18.12 -77.25 32.92
N HIS A 207 18.98 -77.88 32.11
CA HIS A 207 19.57 -77.27 30.93
C HIS A 207 18.54 -77.10 29.81
N GLU A 208 17.64 -78.07 29.58
CA GLU A 208 16.54 -77.93 28.62
C GLU A 208 15.55 -76.83 29.03
N ARG A 209 15.16 -76.74 30.31
CA ARG A 209 14.29 -75.67 30.79
C ARG A 209 14.94 -74.29 30.63
N LYS A 210 16.24 -74.15 30.95
CA LYS A 210 17.01 -72.91 30.71
C LYS A 210 17.14 -72.59 29.22
N SER A 211 17.28 -73.59 28.35
CA SER A 211 17.32 -73.40 26.89
C SER A 211 15.97 -72.91 26.35
N SER A 212 14.85 -73.51 26.77
CA SER A 212 13.50 -73.09 26.34
C SER A 212 13.14 -71.68 26.83
N PHE A 213 13.50 -71.33 28.07
CA PHE A 213 13.30 -69.99 28.63
C PHE A 213 14.14 -68.95 27.90
N ASN A 214 15.38 -69.29 27.53
CA ASN A 214 16.23 -68.43 26.73
C ASN A 214 15.67 -68.25 25.30
N GLU A 215 15.12 -69.29 24.67
CA GLU A 215 14.46 -69.18 23.36
C GLU A 215 13.22 -68.27 23.41
N GLU A 216 12.41 -68.36 24.46
CA GLU A 216 11.20 -67.53 24.61
C GLU A 216 11.57 -66.05 24.84
N LYS A 217 12.60 -65.79 25.66
CA LYS A 217 13.14 -64.45 25.88
C LYS A 217 13.82 -63.87 24.63
N ILE A 218 14.45 -64.72 23.81
CA ILE A 218 14.98 -64.31 22.50
C ILE A 218 13.84 -63.91 21.56
N LYS A 219 12.74 -64.68 21.51
CA LYS A 219 11.56 -64.31 20.70
C LYS A 219 10.92 -62.99 21.15
N GLU A 220 10.79 -62.75 22.45
CA GLU A 220 10.30 -61.46 22.96
C GLU A 220 11.22 -60.30 22.58
N LEU A 221 12.53 -60.48 22.68
CA LEU A 221 13.51 -59.48 22.26
C LEU A 221 13.49 -59.23 20.75
N GLU A 222 13.30 -60.27 19.94
CA GLU A 222 13.13 -60.16 18.49
C GLU A 222 11.85 -59.39 18.12
N GLU A 223 10.74 -59.67 18.81
CA GLU A 223 9.47 -58.98 18.62
C GLU A 223 9.57 -57.50 19.04
N LEU A 224 10.19 -57.23 20.19
CA LEU A 224 10.45 -55.87 20.68
C LEU A 224 11.37 -55.11 19.70
N ASN A 225 12.40 -55.77 19.17
CA ASN A 225 13.31 -55.16 18.20
C ASN A 225 12.61 -54.86 16.87
N LYS A 226 11.72 -55.74 16.39
CA LYS A 226 10.85 -55.46 15.23
C LYS A 226 9.94 -54.27 15.46
N GLN A 227 9.31 -54.18 16.64
CA GLN A 227 8.46 -53.03 17.00
C GLN A 227 9.27 -51.73 17.09
N LEU A 228 10.47 -51.79 17.64
CA LEU A 228 11.38 -50.65 17.75
C LEU A 228 11.81 -50.16 16.35
N TRP A 229 12.14 -51.09 15.45
CA TRP A 229 12.49 -50.76 14.06
C TRP A 229 11.30 -50.16 13.29
N SER A 230 10.10 -50.73 13.46
CA SER A 230 8.86 -50.18 12.88
C SER A 230 8.57 -48.76 13.39
N THR A 231 8.75 -48.53 14.68
CA THR A 231 8.53 -47.23 15.31
C THR A 231 9.57 -46.22 14.81
N GLN A 232 10.85 -46.59 14.72
CA GLN A 232 11.91 -45.75 14.17
C GLN A 232 11.64 -45.36 12.71
N GLN A 233 11.14 -46.28 11.88
CA GLN A 233 10.75 -45.95 10.50
C GLN A 233 9.60 -44.94 10.47
N LYS A 234 8.56 -45.15 11.26
CA LYS A 234 7.44 -44.18 11.37
C LYS A 234 7.92 -42.80 11.85
N THR A 235 8.82 -42.75 12.82
CA THR A 235 9.40 -41.49 13.29
C THR A 235 10.15 -40.78 12.17
N ARG A 236 10.99 -41.48 11.40
CA ARG A 236 11.70 -40.90 10.25
C ARG A 236 10.74 -40.40 9.17
N GLU A 237 9.69 -41.15 8.85
CA GLU A 237 8.66 -40.72 7.90
C GLU A 237 7.95 -39.44 8.37
N LEU A 238 7.64 -39.35 9.66
CA LEU A 238 7.03 -38.14 10.25
C LEU A 238 8.00 -36.96 10.24
N GLU A 239 9.28 -37.17 10.55
CA GLU A 239 10.31 -36.12 10.46
C GLU A 239 10.43 -35.56 9.03
N ILE A 240 10.44 -36.43 8.02
CA ILE A 240 10.46 -36.01 6.60
C ILE A 240 9.21 -35.18 6.27
N LYS A 241 8.01 -35.63 6.71
CA LYS A 241 6.76 -34.89 6.49
C LYS A 241 6.77 -33.52 7.17
N VAL A 242 7.29 -33.43 8.41
CA VAL A 242 7.42 -32.16 9.13
C VAL A 242 8.38 -31.22 8.40
N GLN A 243 9.53 -31.72 7.94
CA GLN A 243 10.46 -30.88 7.16
C GLN A 243 9.86 -30.39 5.84
N GLN A 244 9.09 -31.23 5.15
CA GLN A 244 8.34 -30.83 3.96
C GLN A 244 7.32 -29.73 4.28
N GLN A 245 6.54 -29.88 5.35
CA GLN A 245 5.58 -28.86 5.79
C GLN A 245 6.25 -27.54 6.18
N ILE A 246 7.39 -27.59 6.89
CA ILE A 246 8.17 -26.38 7.21
C ILE A 246 8.63 -25.67 5.93
N SER A 247 9.04 -26.43 4.92
CA SER A 247 9.48 -25.87 3.64
C SER A 247 8.32 -25.21 2.89
N GLN A 248 7.15 -25.86 2.86
CA GLN A 248 5.93 -25.29 2.27
C GLN A 248 5.46 -24.03 3.01
N ILE A 249 5.54 -24.00 4.35
CA ILE A 249 5.21 -22.81 5.15
C ILE A 249 6.16 -21.65 4.83
N LYS A 250 7.47 -21.92 4.69
CA LYS A 250 8.46 -20.90 4.29
C LYS A 250 8.14 -20.34 2.90
N GLU A 251 7.83 -21.20 1.94
CA GLU A 251 7.45 -20.79 0.59
C GLU A 251 6.16 -19.96 0.57
N ALA A 252 5.13 -20.37 1.31
CA ALA A 252 3.89 -19.62 1.44
C ALA A 252 4.10 -18.23 2.07
N ASN A 253 4.97 -18.12 3.07
CA ASN A 253 5.32 -16.84 3.68
C ASN A 253 6.08 -15.93 2.71
N LEU A 254 7.05 -16.48 1.96
CA LEU A 254 7.75 -15.72 0.91
C LEU A 254 6.79 -15.22 -0.17
N LEU A 255 5.85 -16.06 -0.61
CA LEU A 255 4.83 -15.68 -1.58
C LEU A 255 3.95 -14.55 -1.04
N LYS A 256 3.51 -14.65 0.22
CA LYS A 256 2.71 -13.63 0.89
C LYS A 256 3.45 -12.28 0.97
N ASP A 257 4.73 -12.29 1.31
CA ASP A 257 5.56 -11.09 1.38
C ASP A 257 5.78 -10.47 -0.01
N ASN A 258 6.01 -11.29 -1.03
CA ASN A 258 6.09 -10.83 -2.42
C ASN A 258 4.78 -10.19 -2.89
N THR A 259 3.64 -10.84 -2.66
CA THR A 259 2.32 -10.27 -3.00
C THR A 259 2.05 -8.97 -2.24
N ARG A 260 2.50 -8.85 -0.98
CA ARG A 260 2.39 -7.59 -0.23
C ARG A 260 3.23 -6.48 -0.87
N LEU A 261 4.47 -6.77 -1.24
CA LEU A 261 5.37 -5.80 -1.90
C LEU A 261 4.82 -5.36 -3.27
N GLU A 262 4.31 -6.29 -4.08
CA GLU A 262 3.68 -5.99 -5.36
C GLU A 262 2.45 -5.08 -5.18
N ASN A 263 1.61 -5.35 -4.17
CA ASN A 263 0.47 -4.50 -3.84
C ASN A 263 0.88 -3.10 -3.37
N GLU A 264 1.95 -2.97 -2.57
CA GLU A 264 2.50 -1.67 -2.17
C GLU A 264 3.03 -0.88 -3.38
N GLN A 265 3.75 -1.54 -4.29
CA GLN A 265 4.21 -0.93 -5.54
C GLN A 265 3.04 -0.48 -6.44
N LEU A 266 2.00 -1.31 -6.56
CA LEU A 266 0.80 -0.97 -7.34
C LEU A 266 0.08 0.24 -6.74
N LYS A 267 -0.06 0.32 -5.41
CA LYS A 267 -0.63 1.48 -4.72
C LYS A 267 0.16 2.76 -5.00
N LEU A 268 1.48 2.71 -4.96
CA LEU A 268 2.34 3.85 -5.29
C LEU A 268 2.14 4.29 -6.75
N LYS A 269 2.04 3.35 -7.68
CA LYS A 269 1.81 3.63 -9.10
C LYS A 269 0.44 4.27 -9.34
N ILE A 270 -0.61 3.76 -8.70
CA ILE A 270 -1.96 4.36 -8.74
C ILE A 270 -1.94 5.79 -8.19
N MET A 271 -1.28 6.02 -7.05
CA MET A 271 -1.18 7.35 -6.46
C MET A 271 -0.44 8.34 -7.38
N GLN A 272 0.58 7.89 -8.11
CA GLN A 272 1.27 8.72 -9.12
C GLN A 272 0.34 9.07 -10.28
N TYR A 273 -0.44 8.10 -10.79
CA TYR A 273 -1.43 8.36 -11.84
C TYR A 273 -2.50 9.36 -11.40
N ILE A 274 -3.05 9.23 -10.19
CA ILE A 274 -4.04 10.18 -9.65
C ILE A 274 -3.44 11.60 -9.57
N LYS A 275 -2.20 11.75 -9.09
CA LYS A 275 -1.52 13.05 -9.04
C LYS A 275 -1.30 13.63 -10.44
N GLN A 276 -1.01 12.79 -11.44
CA GLN A 276 -0.84 13.23 -12.82
C GLN A 276 -2.17 13.67 -13.45
N GLU A 277 -3.24 12.92 -13.20
CA GLU A 277 -4.60 13.23 -13.66
C GLU A 277 -5.11 14.55 -13.04
N GLN A 278 -4.89 14.77 -11.74
CA GLN A 278 -5.21 16.05 -11.09
C GLN A 278 -4.46 17.23 -11.72
N LYS A 279 -3.16 17.07 -12.04
CA LYS A 279 -2.39 18.11 -12.75
C LYS A 279 -2.92 18.35 -14.16
N TYR A 280 -3.34 17.30 -14.86
CA TYR A 280 -3.93 17.40 -16.18
C TYR A 280 -5.25 18.18 -16.15
N GLU A 281 -6.16 17.85 -15.23
CA GLU A 281 -7.44 18.56 -15.09
C GLU A 281 -7.25 20.03 -14.70
N GLN A 282 -6.33 20.35 -13.78
CA GLN A 282 -5.98 21.74 -13.47
C GLN A 282 -5.44 22.51 -14.70
N THR A 283 -4.66 21.85 -15.54
CA THR A 283 -4.10 22.46 -16.77
C THR A 283 -5.20 22.69 -17.80
N LYS A 284 -6.12 21.74 -17.94
CA LYS A 284 -7.28 21.80 -18.83
C LYS A 284 -8.24 22.91 -18.41
N GLU A 285 -8.49 23.08 -17.11
CA GLU A 285 -9.31 24.17 -16.58
C GLU A 285 -8.68 25.54 -16.90
N LYS A 286 -7.38 25.71 -16.65
CA LYS A 286 -6.64 26.94 -17.01
C LYS A 286 -6.72 27.24 -18.50
N LEU A 287 -6.55 26.23 -19.36
CA LEU A 287 -6.65 26.38 -20.81
C LEU A 287 -8.07 26.78 -21.23
N SER A 288 -9.10 26.21 -20.59
CA SER A 288 -10.50 26.58 -20.83
C SER A 288 -10.78 28.04 -20.45
N GLN A 289 -10.28 28.49 -19.29
CA GLN A 289 -10.38 29.89 -18.86
C GLN A 289 -9.65 30.82 -19.83
N GLN A 290 -8.44 30.45 -20.27
CA GLN A 290 -7.68 31.24 -21.25
C GLN A 290 -8.41 31.34 -22.60
N LYS A 291 -9.00 30.24 -23.08
CA LYS A 291 -9.81 30.23 -24.31
C LYS A 291 -11.00 31.18 -24.19
N LEU A 292 -11.71 31.15 -23.06
CA LEU A 292 -12.83 32.06 -22.80
C LEU A 292 -12.40 33.54 -22.81
N CYS A 293 -11.24 33.87 -22.22
CA CYS A 293 -10.69 35.22 -22.25
C CYS A 293 -10.36 35.68 -23.67
N TYR A 294 -9.74 34.83 -24.49
CA TYR A 294 -9.47 35.16 -25.89
C TYR A 294 -10.73 35.30 -26.73
N THR A 295 -11.74 34.46 -26.52
CA THR A 295 -13.04 34.59 -27.21
C THR A 295 -13.68 35.95 -26.90
N LYS A 296 -13.73 36.36 -25.63
CA LYS A 296 -14.24 37.69 -25.25
C LYS A 296 -13.43 38.83 -25.87
N LEU A 297 -12.11 38.70 -25.91
CA LEU A 297 -11.25 39.70 -26.54
C LEU A 297 -11.52 39.83 -28.05
N ILE A 298 -11.71 38.71 -28.75
CA ILE A 298 -12.07 38.70 -30.17
C ILE A 298 -13.42 39.38 -30.37
N GLU A 299 -14.45 39.02 -29.59
CA GLU A 299 -15.78 39.63 -29.68
C GLU A 299 -15.73 41.17 -29.46
N ASP A 300 -14.94 41.64 -28.48
CA ASP A 300 -14.76 43.07 -28.24
C ASP A 300 -14.01 43.77 -29.38
N LYS A 301 -13.04 43.10 -30.02
CA LYS A 301 -12.33 43.62 -31.20
C LYS A 301 -13.23 43.67 -32.42
N ASP A 302 -14.04 42.66 -32.67
CA ASP A 302 -15.02 42.65 -33.76
C ASP A 302 -16.05 43.77 -33.58
N ARG A 303 -16.52 44.00 -32.34
CA ARG A 303 -17.37 45.16 -32.02
C ARG A 303 -16.70 46.49 -32.32
N GLN A 304 -15.40 46.64 -32.01
CA GLN A 304 -14.64 47.85 -32.32
C GLN A 304 -14.49 48.05 -33.84
N ILE A 305 -14.18 46.98 -34.58
CA ILE A 305 -14.07 47.01 -36.04
C ILE A 305 -15.40 47.43 -36.67
N ASN A 306 -16.52 46.84 -36.25
CA ASN A 306 -17.84 47.18 -36.79
C ASN A 306 -18.20 48.67 -36.54
N LYS A 307 -17.85 49.22 -35.37
CA LYS A 307 -18.02 50.65 -35.07
C LYS A 307 -17.18 51.52 -36.00
N LEU A 308 -15.91 51.15 -36.23
CA LEU A 308 -15.02 51.88 -37.13
C LEU A 308 -15.49 51.81 -38.59
N GLN A 309 -15.95 50.64 -39.05
CA GLN A 309 -16.52 50.48 -40.40
C GLN A 309 -17.76 51.34 -40.59
N THR A 310 -18.66 51.37 -39.60
CA THR A 310 -19.86 52.22 -39.65
C THR A 310 -19.46 53.70 -39.71
N SER A 311 -18.53 54.14 -38.86
CA SER A 311 -18.04 55.53 -38.85
C SER A 311 -17.34 55.91 -40.16
N PHE A 312 -16.55 55.00 -40.75
CA PHE A 312 -15.94 55.23 -42.05
C PHE A 312 -16.99 55.40 -43.14
N GLN A 313 -18.02 54.56 -43.16
CA GLN A 313 -19.11 54.66 -44.15
C GLN A 313 -19.87 55.97 -44.04
N GLU A 314 -20.15 56.44 -42.82
CA GLU A 314 -20.77 57.75 -42.58
C GLU A 314 -19.92 58.91 -43.11
N ILE A 315 -18.62 58.90 -42.82
CA ILE A 315 -17.66 59.91 -43.31
C ILE A 315 -17.58 59.86 -44.84
N PHE A 316 -17.51 58.67 -45.42
CA PHE A 316 -17.46 58.51 -46.88
C PHE A 316 -18.72 59.04 -47.56
N ASN A 317 -19.90 58.74 -47.02
CA ASN A 317 -21.17 59.27 -47.54
C ASN A 317 -21.22 60.80 -47.44
N SER A 318 -20.77 61.37 -46.32
CA SER A 318 -20.66 62.83 -46.14
C SER A 318 -19.72 63.46 -47.17
N PHE A 319 -18.54 62.85 -47.39
CA PHE A 319 -17.59 63.30 -48.41
C PHE A 319 -18.20 63.27 -49.82
N GLN A 320 -18.92 62.22 -50.19
CA GLN A 320 -19.59 62.13 -51.50
C GLN A 320 -20.69 63.19 -51.66
N SER A 321 -21.46 63.46 -50.60
CA SER A 321 -22.46 64.52 -50.60
C SER A 321 -21.82 65.88 -50.81
N GLU A 322 -20.73 66.17 -50.09
CA GLU A 322 -20.05 67.45 -50.20
C GLU A 322 -19.35 67.61 -51.56
N LYS A 323 -18.76 66.53 -52.11
CA LYS A 323 -18.22 66.52 -53.47
C LYS A 323 -19.27 66.91 -54.51
N LYS A 324 -20.49 66.36 -54.42
CA LYS A 324 -21.60 66.72 -55.32
C LYS A 324 -21.98 68.19 -55.18
N ARG A 325 -22.02 68.69 -53.95
CA ARG A 325 -22.29 70.11 -53.67
C ARG A 325 -21.23 71.01 -54.30
N THR A 326 -19.95 70.69 -54.15
CA THR A 326 -18.86 71.46 -54.76
C THR A 326 -18.95 71.48 -56.27
N LEU A 327 -19.19 70.33 -56.92
CA LEU A 327 -19.38 70.27 -58.38
C LEU A 327 -20.57 71.13 -58.86
N SER A 328 -21.65 71.15 -58.09
CA SER A 328 -22.80 72.01 -58.41
C SER A 328 -22.46 73.49 -58.31
N LEU A 329 -21.70 73.90 -57.29
CA LEU A 329 -21.24 75.28 -57.13
C LEU A 329 -20.24 75.68 -58.21
N GLU A 330 -19.34 74.79 -58.62
CA GLU A 330 -18.40 75.02 -59.73
C GLU A 330 -19.15 75.24 -61.05
N ALA A 331 -20.20 74.46 -61.32
CA ALA A 331 -21.06 74.65 -62.50
C ALA A 331 -21.81 75.99 -62.45
N GLU A 332 -22.30 76.40 -61.28
CA GLU A 332 -22.97 77.69 -61.10
C GLU A 332 -22.00 78.86 -61.34
N ILE A 333 -20.76 78.77 -60.83
CA ILE A 333 -19.71 79.78 -61.07
C ILE A 333 -19.40 79.89 -62.56
N GLN A 334 -19.24 78.78 -63.27
CA GLN A 334 -19.01 78.81 -64.71
C GLN A 334 -20.17 79.48 -65.46
N SER A 335 -21.42 79.20 -65.07
CA SER A 335 -22.59 79.86 -65.64
C SER A 335 -22.60 81.38 -65.35
N LEU A 336 -22.27 81.79 -64.13
CA LEU A 336 -22.19 83.20 -63.75
C LEU A 336 -21.05 83.92 -64.49
N GLN A 337 -19.88 83.29 -64.62
CA GLN A 337 -18.76 83.82 -65.40
C GLN A 337 -19.14 84.04 -66.86
N GLN A 338 -19.86 83.09 -67.47
CA GLN A 338 -20.36 83.25 -68.83
C GLN A 338 -21.35 84.42 -68.94
N LYS A 339 -22.31 84.53 -68.01
CA LYS A 339 -23.25 85.67 -68.00
C LYS A 339 -22.54 87.01 -67.86
N ILE A 340 -21.51 87.10 -67.02
CA ILE A 340 -20.70 88.32 -66.88
C ILE A 340 -19.99 88.64 -68.20
N ALA A 341 -19.44 87.64 -68.89
CA ALA A 341 -18.79 87.82 -70.19
C ALA A 341 -19.79 88.30 -71.26
N ASP A 342 -20.99 87.71 -71.31
CA ASP A 342 -22.04 88.10 -72.24
C ASP A 342 -22.51 89.55 -72.02
N ILE A 343 -22.73 89.94 -70.75
CA ILE A 343 -23.09 91.32 -70.37
C ILE A 343 -21.97 92.30 -70.74
N ASN A 344 -20.70 91.96 -70.47
CA ASN A 344 -19.57 92.80 -70.85
C ASN A 344 -19.46 92.99 -72.37
N ASN A 345 -19.70 91.93 -73.14
CA ASN A 345 -19.74 92.01 -74.60
C ASN A 345 -20.89 92.89 -75.09
N GLU A 346 -22.09 92.76 -74.51
CA GLU A 346 -23.24 93.61 -74.83
C GLU A 346 -22.96 95.09 -74.50
N PHE A 347 -22.37 95.34 -73.32
CA PHE A 347 -21.96 96.68 -72.91
C PHE A 347 -20.94 97.26 -73.88
N HIS A 348 -19.91 96.50 -74.25
CA HIS A 348 -18.89 96.95 -75.20
C HIS A 348 -19.47 97.20 -76.61
N GLN A 349 -20.40 96.36 -77.09
CA GLN A 349 -21.08 96.60 -78.36
C GLN A 349 -21.90 97.90 -78.33
N LYS A 350 -22.63 98.14 -77.23
CA LYS A 350 -23.38 99.38 -77.02
C LYS A 350 -22.44 100.58 -76.98
N GLU A 351 -21.33 100.49 -76.23
CA GLU A 351 -20.30 101.51 -76.14
C GLU A 351 -19.71 101.85 -77.53
N VAL A 352 -19.35 100.85 -78.33
CA VAL A 352 -18.85 101.04 -79.70
C VAL A 352 -19.90 101.72 -80.59
N SER A 353 -21.15 101.27 -80.56
CA SER A 353 -22.24 101.88 -81.33
C SER A 353 -22.46 103.34 -80.94
N LEU A 354 -22.38 103.65 -79.65
CA LEU A 354 -22.56 105.00 -79.12
C LEU A 354 -21.39 105.90 -79.48
N ASN A 355 -20.15 105.41 -79.39
CA ASN A 355 -18.96 106.12 -79.86
C ASN A 355 -19.04 106.44 -81.35
N GLU A 356 -19.59 105.54 -82.18
CA GLU A 356 -19.81 105.83 -83.61
C GLU A 356 -20.90 106.90 -83.81
N LYS A 357 -22.00 106.86 -83.05
CA LYS A 357 -23.02 107.93 -83.05
C LYS A 357 -22.44 109.27 -82.62
N ILE A 358 -21.57 109.30 -81.60
CA ILE A 358 -20.87 110.51 -81.15
C ILE A 358 -19.96 111.03 -82.26
N ARG A 359 -19.14 110.18 -82.89
CA ARG A 359 -18.31 110.59 -84.04
C ARG A 359 -19.14 111.15 -85.18
N GLU A 360 -20.28 110.53 -85.48
CA GLU A 360 -21.14 111.01 -86.56
C GLU A 360 -21.83 112.35 -86.21
N ALA A 361 -22.24 112.54 -84.96
CA ALA A 361 -22.72 113.83 -84.46
C ALA A 361 -21.62 114.90 -84.54
N SER A 362 -20.39 114.61 -84.09
CA SER A 362 -19.25 115.52 -84.22
C SER A 362 -18.90 115.81 -85.68
N ARG A 363 -18.99 114.84 -86.60
CA ARG A 363 -18.83 115.07 -88.04
C ARG A 363 -19.92 115.97 -88.60
N ARG A 364 -21.18 115.82 -88.15
CA ARG A 364 -22.29 116.72 -88.54
C ARG A 364 -22.09 118.13 -88.00
N GLU A 365 -21.63 118.27 -86.76
CA GLU A 365 -21.26 119.55 -86.17
C GLU A 365 -20.11 120.22 -86.93
N SER A 366 -19.06 119.48 -87.30
CA SER A 366 -18.01 120.00 -88.17
C SER A 366 -18.53 120.41 -89.56
N ARG A 367 -19.49 119.67 -90.13
CA ARG A 367 -20.13 120.03 -91.40
C ARG A 367 -21.00 121.30 -91.29
N LEU A 368 -21.68 121.49 -90.16
CA LEU A 368 -22.43 122.71 -89.84
C LEU A 368 -21.49 123.90 -89.63
N ASN A 369 -20.36 123.70 -88.95
CA ASN A 369 -19.33 124.74 -88.77
C ASN A 369 -18.55 125.04 -90.06
N SER A 370 -18.54 124.15 -91.05
CA SER A 370 -18.02 124.39 -92.41
C SER A 370 -19.07 124.94 -93.38
N PHE A 371 -20.32 125.12 -92.93
CA PHE A 371 -21.34 125.83 -93.70
C PHE A 371 -21.15 127.33 -93.40
N ASP A 372 -20.49 127.99 -94.35
CA ASP A 372 -19.90 129.33 -94.23
C ASP A 372 -20.75 130.37 -93.46
N VAL A 373 -20.05 131.06 -92.55
CA VAL A 373 -20.21 132.51 -92.34
C VAL A 373 -19.89 133.18 -93.68
N THR A 374 -20.90 133.15 -94.52
CA THR A 374 -21.02 133.74 -95.85
C THR A 374 -20.65 135.22 -95.78
N ASP A 375 -19.90 135.74 -96.74
CA ASP A 375 -20.54 136.21 -97.97
C ASP A 375 -21.85 136.96 -97.64
N LEU A 376 -21.73 138.01 -96.83
CA LEU A 376 -22.81 138.95 -96.54
C LEU A 376 -23.04 139.83 -97.78
N ARG A 377 -23.80 139.32 -98.74
CA ARG A 377 -24.61 140.17 -99.62
C ARG A 377 -25.92 140.50 -98.93
N GLN A 378 -26.13 141.81 -98.76
CA GLN A 378 -27.38 142.44 -98.38
C GLN A 378 -28.50 141.99 -99.33
N ASP A 379 -29.44 141.19 -98.82
CA ASP A 379 -30.89 141.32 -99.01
C ASP A 379 -31.60 140.00 -98.70
N SER A 380 -31.91 139.79 -97.43
CA SER A 380 -33.15 139.15 -96.98
C SER A 380 -33.25 139.24 -95.47
N ARG A 381 -34.21 140.04 -95.01
CA ARG A 381 -34.60 140.07 -93.60
C ARG A 381 -35.17 138.70 -93.25
N MET A 382 -34.43 137.91 -92.48
CA MET A 382 -34.95 136.73 -91.81
C MET A 382 -36.09 137.20 -90.88
N ASN A 383 -37.31 136.69 -91.07
CA ASN A 383 -38.47 137.07 -90.28
C ASN A 383 -38.23 136.66 -88.81
N THR A 384 -38.63 137.50 -87.87
CA THR A 384 -38.51 137.25 -86.42
C THR A 384 -39.08 135.89 -86.02
N ASN A 385 -40.11 135.40 -86.72
CA ASN A 385 -40.68 134.06 -86.50
C ASN A 385 -39.70 132.93 -86.88
N ASP A 386 -38.89 133.09 -87.92
CA ASP A 386 -37.93 132.05 -88.33
C ASP A 386 -36.73 132.00 -87.38
N GLN A 387 -36.33 133.13 -86.80
CA GLN A 387 -35.34 133.17 -85.71
C GLN A 387 -35.88 132.55 -84.42
N ILE A 388 -37.16 132.76 -84.09
CA ILE A 388 -37.81 132.14 -82.93
C ILE A 388 -37.95 130.63 -83.13
N ASN A 389 -38.36 130.17 -84.32
CA ASN A 389 -38.47 128.75 -84.64
C ASN A 389 -37.10 128.05 -84.61
N LEU A 390 -36.06 128.67 -85.16
CA LEU A 390 -34.70 128.12 -85.11
C LEU A 390 -34.14 128.08 -83.68
N ALA A 391 -34.43 129.10 -82.86
CA ALA A 391 -34.06 129.13 -81.45
C ALA A 391 -34.86 128.08 -80.63
N GLN A 392 -36.13 127.85 -80.95
CA GLN A 392 -36.95 126.81 -80.34
C GLN A 392 -36.51 125.41 -80.74
N ASP A 393 -36.15 125.17 -82.01
CA ASP A 393 -35.61 123.89 -82.48
C ASP A 393 -34.23 123.59 -81.87
N LEU A 394 -33.37 124.60 -81.72
CA LEU A 394 -32.08 124.46 -81.03
C LEU A 394 -32.27 124.19 -79.53
N ASN A 395 -33.23 124.85 -78.86
CA ASN A 395 -33.52 124.58 -77.45
C ASN A 395 -34.13 123.18 -77.24
N GLN A 396 -35.08 122.78 -78.08
CA GLN A 396 -35.70 121.44 -77.99
C GLN A 396 -34.69 120.32 -78.25
N ASN A 397 -33.75 120.50 -79.20
CA ASN A 397 -32.67 119.54 -79.43
C ASN A 397 -31.67 119.50 -78.27
N ASN A 398 -31.35 120.63 -77.64
CA ASN A 398 -30.47 120.67 -76.47
C ASN A 398 -31.11 120.00 -75.25
N ASP A 399 -32.40 120.21 -75.03
CA ASP A 399 -33.14 119.58 -73.92
C ASP A 399 -33.26 118.05 -74.13
N GLN A 400 -33.47 117.60 -75.37
CA GLN A 400 -33.44 116.17 -75.71
C GLN A 400 -32.05 115.56 -75.54
N TYR A 401 -30.99 116.28 -75.91
CA TYR A 401 -29.61 115.85 -75.69
C TYR A 401 -29.29 115.73 -74.19
N TYR A 402 -29.69 116.71 -73.40
CA TYR A 402 -29.47 116.71 -71.95
C TYR A 402 -30.25 115.59 -71.26
N ALA A 403 -31.51 115.35 -71.67
CA ALA A 403 -32.32 114.24 -71.16
C ALA A 403 -31.70 112.87 -71.48
N LEU A 404 -31.21 112.67 -72.71
CA LEU A 404 -30.53 111.44 -73.12
C LEU A 404 -29.20 111.24 -72.37
N HIS A 405 -28.42 112.31 -72.19
CA HIS A 405 -27.18 112.27 -71.43
C HIS A 405 -27.42 111.92 -69.96
N MET A 406 -28.44 112.52 -69.33
CA MET A 406 -28.82 112.21 -67.95
C MET A 406 -29.35 110.78 -67.80
N SER A 407 -30.16 110.27 -68.74
CA SER A 407 -30.62 108.87 -68.67
C SER A 407 -29.45 107.89 -68.81
N MET A 408 -28.44 108.23 -69.62
CA MET A 408 -27.21 107.43 -69.75
C MET A 408 -26.40 107.40 -68.46
N LEU A 409 -26.19 108.55 -67.80
CA LEU A 409 -25.46 108.61 -66.53
C LEU A 409 -26.16 107.75 -65.46
N ILE A 410 -27.49 107.81 -65.39
CA ILE A 410 -28.29 106.96 -64.48
C ILE A 410 -28.11 105.48 -64.83
N GLN A 411 -28.13 105.13 -66.12
CA GLN A 411 -27.98 103.75 -66.56
C GLN A 411 -26.56 103.21 -66.33
N GLU A 412 -25.53 104.04 -66.54
CA GLU A 412 -24.13 103.71 -66.22
C GLU A 412 -23.94 103.49 -64.72
N GLU A 413 -24.54 104.34 -63.88
CA GLU A 413 -24.47 104.17 -62.43
C GLU A 413 -25.21 102.90 -61.96
N ASN A 414 -26.34 102.57 -62.59
CA ASN A 414 -27.07 101.33 -62.31
C ASN A 414 -26.25 100.09 -62.72
N TYR A 415 -25.63 100.07 -63.90
CA TYR A 415 -24.77 98.96 -64.30
C TYR A 415 -23.54 98.84 -63.40
N LYS A 416 -22.95 99.96 -62.96
CA LYS A 416 -21.84 99.94 -62.01
C LYS A 416 -22.24 99.32 -60.68
N LYS A 417 -23.40 99.70 -60.14
CA LYS A 417 -23.96 99.09 -58.91
C LYS A 417 -24.24 97.60 -59.08
N GLU A 418 -24.77 97.18 -60.22
CA GLU A 418 -25.03 95.76 -60.50
C GLU A 418 -23.73 94.95 -60.62
N ILE A 419 -22.71 95.49 -61.29
CA ILE A 419 -21.37 94.90 -61.38
C ILE A 419 -20.74 94.78 -59.98
N ASP A 420 -20.84 95.80 -59.14
CA ASP A 420 -20.27 95.78 -57.79
C ASP A 420 -20.98 94.74 -56.90
N MET A 421 -22.32 94.61 -56.98
CA MET A 421 -23.05 93.54 -56.30
C MET A 421 -22.65 92.14 -56.79
N LEU A 422 -22.43 91.96 -58.09
CA LEU A 422 -21.99 90.69 -58.66
C LEU A 422 -20.56 90.34 -58.24
N LYS A 423 -19.65 91.33 -58.16
CA LYS A 423 -18.29 91.15 -57.65
C LYS A 423 -18.30 90.73 -56.18
N GLU A 424 -19.15 91.33 -55.36
CA GLU A 424 -19.28 90.95 -53.95
C GLU A 424 -19.82 89.53 -53.79
N LYS A 425 -20.82 89.14 -54.58
CA LYS A 425 -21.31 87.75 -54.62
C LYS A 425 -20.23 86.76 -55.06
N LEU A 426 -19.46 87.09 -56.10
CA LEU A 426 -18.35 86.28 -56.58
C LEU A 426 -17.29 86.10 -55.48
N GLN A 427 -16.91 87.19 -54.81
CA GLN A 427 -15.94 87.17 -53.72
C GLN A 427 -16.41 86.30 -52.54
N ASN A 428 -17.69 86.38 -52.17
CA ASN A 428 -18.27 85.52 -51.14
C ASN A 428 -18.25 84.03 -51.54
N GLN A 429 -18.55 83.71 -52.80
CA GLN A 429 -18.47 82.33 -53.31
C GLN A 429 -17.02 81.82 -53.34
N GLU A 430 -16.06 82.65 -53.75
CA GLU A 430 -14.63 82.30 -53.73
C GLU A 430 -14.13 82.03 -52.29
N GLN A 431 -14.58 82.80 -51.31
CA GLN A 431 -14.25 82.55 -49.91
C GLN A 431 -14.82 81.22 -49.40
N GLN A 432 -16.05 80.86 -49.80
CA GLN A 432 -16.64 79.57 -49.45
C GLN A 432 -15.88 78.40 -50.08
N ILE A 433 -15.46 78.52 -51.34
CA ILE A 433 -14.60 77.51 -51.99
C ILE A 433 -13.26 77.39 -51.29
N LYS A 434 -12.64 78.50 -50.89
CA LYS A 434 -11.37 78.49 -50.17
C LYS A 434 -11.50 77.81 -48.80
N ALA A 435 -12.58 78.07 -48.08
CA ALA A 435 -12.90 77.39 -46.82
C ALA A 435 -13.10 75.88 -47.04
N TRP A 436 -13.80 75.49 -48.11
CA TRP A 436 -13.98 74.08 -48.47
C TRP A 436 -12.66 73.38 -48.79
N LYS A 437 -11.78 74.00 -49.59
CA LYS A 437 -10.45 73.45 -49.91
C LYS A 437 -9.63 73.18 -48.64
N GLN A 438 -9.67 74.08 -47.66
CA GLN A 438 -9.00 73.88 -46.38
C GLN A 438 -9.60 72.72 -45.56
N ILE A 439 -10.92 72.54 -45.58
CA ILE A 439 -11.59 71.41 -44.92
C ILE A 439 -11.23 70.09 -45.63
N ASN A 440 -11.14 70.11 -46.96
CA ASN A 440 -10.77 68.94 -47.75
C ASN A 440 -9.33 68.51 -47.48
N GLU A 441 -8.37 69.44 -47.46
CA GLU A 441 -6.98 69.15 -47.10
C GLU A 441 -6.87 68.53 -45.70
N ARG A 442 -7.61 69.07 -44.71
CA ARG A 442 -7.66 68.49 -43.36
C ARG A 442 -8.26 67.08 -43.35
N SER A 443 -9.26 66.84 -44.19
CA SER A 443 -9.93 65.54 -44.30
C SER A 443 -9.03 64.51 -44.97
N GLU A 444 -8.31 64.87 -46.03
CA GLU A 444 -7.31 64.01 -46.67
C GLU A 444 -6.17 63.62 -45.73
N VAL A 445 -5.66 64.57 -44.93
CA VAL A 445 -4.65 64.27 -43.90
C VAL A 445 -5.20 63.27 -42.87
N LYS A 446 -6.46 63.43 -42.46
CA LYS A 446 -7.11 62.53 -41.50
C LYS A 446 -7.38 61.14 -42.08
N ILE A 447 -7.75 61.05 -43.36
CA ILE A 447 -7.91 59.79 -44.10
C ILE A 447 -6.56 59.08 -44.19
N LYS A 448 -5.48 59.76 -44.60
CA LYS A 448 -4.12 59.17 -44.65
C LYS A 448 -3.63 58.72 -43.27
N GLN A 449 -3.96 59.44 -42.20
CA GLN A 449 -3.66 59.02 -40.82
C GLN A 449 -4.45 57.79 -40.38
N LEU A 450 -5.70 57.64 -40.82
CA LEU A 450 -6.51 56.45 -40.54
C LEU A 450 -6.05 55.26 -41.37
N GLU A 451 -5.72 55.45 -42.65
CA GLU A 451 -5.15 54.40 -43.52
C GLU A 451 -3.82 53.89 -42.99
N SER A 452 -2.88 54.79 -42.65
CA SER A 452 -1.59 54.41 -42.03
C SER A 452 -1.76 53.71 -40.70
N LYS A 453 -2.71 54.11 -39.84
CA LYS A 453 -3.04 53.38 -38.60
C LYS A 453 -3.65 52.01 -38.90
N THR A 454 -4.46 51.89 -39.94
CA THR A 454 -5.10 50.61 -40.32
C THR A 454 -4.06 49.62 -40.85
N ILE A 455 -3.12 50.09 -41.69
CA ILE A 455 -2.00 49.29 -42.22
C ILE A 455 -1.02 48.90 -41.09
N LEU A 456 -0.66 49.83 -40.19
CA LEU A 456 0.21 49.52 -39.04
C LEU A 456 -0.42 48.50 -38.08
N VAL A 457 -1.75 48.53 -37.92
CA VAL A 457 -2.48 47.58 -37.09
C VAL A 457 -2.50 46.20 -37.72
N GLN A 458 -2.62 46.08 -39.05
CA GLN A 458 -2.57 44.79 -39.74
C GLN A 458 -1.16 44.15 -39.76
N ASP A 459 -0.10 44.94 -39.98
CA ASP A 459 1.27 44.40 -40.10
C ASP A 459 1.91 44.06 -38.74
N ASN A 460 1.72 44.89 -37.71
CA ASN A 460 2.26 44.60 -36.38
C ASN A 460 1.49 43.48 -35.66
N GLN A 461 0.17 43.39 -35.82
CA GLN A 461 -0.62 42.32 -35.17
C GLN A 461 -0.36 40.97 -35.82
N SER A 462 -0.24 40.90 -37.14
CA SER A 462 0.09 39.66 -37.84
C SER A 462 1.51 39.19 -37.51
N SER A 463 2.48 40.11 -37.48
CA SER A 463 3.87 39.76 -37.17
C SER A 463 4.08 39.33 -35.71
N ILE A 464 3.45 40.00 -34.74
CA ILE A 464 3.55 39.62 -33.32
C ILE A 464 2.82 38.29 -33.06
N HIS A 465 1.65 38.08 -33.68
CA HIS A 465 0.91 36.83 -33.54
C HIS A 465 1.66 35.64 -34.17
N ILE A 466 2.26 35.83 -35.36
CA ILE A 466 3.10 34.81 -36.01
C ILE A 466 4.36 34.53 -35.17
N ALA A 467 5.00 35.55 -34.60
CA ALA A 467 6.16 35.36 -33.73
C ALA A 467 5.81 34.57 -32.46
N GLN A 468 4.69 34.88 -31.81
CA GLN A 468 4.22 34.15 -30.62
C GLN A 468 3.83 32.69 -30.95
N GLN A 469 3.18 32.46 -32.09
CA GLN A 469 2.89 31.10 -32.56
C GLN A 469 4.17 30.31 -32.88
N ASN A 470 5.16 30.94 -33.50
CA ASN A 470 6.45 30.31 -33.78
C ASN A 470 7.23 29.96 -32.51
N GLU A 471 7.19 30.80 -31.48
CA GLU A 471 7.77 30.44 -30.17
C GLU A 471 7.05 29.29 -29.49
N GLN A 472 5.71 29.27 -29.54
CA GLN A 472 4.93 28.15 -29.01
C GLN A 472 5.23 26.83 -29.74
N ILE A 473 5.32 26.88 -31.07
CA ILE A 473 5.70 25.72 -31.90
C ILE A 473 7.13 25.26 -31.55
N LYS A 474 8.08 26.18 -31.34
CA LYS A 474 9.44 25.86 -30.94
C LYS A 474 9.49 25.20 -29.55
N HIS A 475 8.71 25.71 -28.60
CA HIS A 475 8.59 25.13 -27.26
C HIS A 475 7.97 23.72 -27.31
N LEU A 476 6.90 23.54 -28.09
CA LEU A 476 6.26 22.23 -28.28
C LEU A 476 7.21 21.22 -28.94
N THR A 477 7.96 21.65 -29.97
CA THR A 477 8.98 20.83 -30.64
C THR A 477 10.08 20.40 -29.66
N ASN A 478 10.56 21.31 -28.81
CA ASN A 478 11.57 20.98 -27.80
C ASN A 478 11.05 20.00 -26.74
N MET A 479 9.79 20.13 -26.30
CA MET A 479 9.18 19.15 -25.40
C MET A 479 9.05 17.79 -26.08
N LEU A 480 8.62 17.74 -27.34
CA LEU A 480 8.48 16.50 -28.10
C LEU A 480 9.83 15.78 -28.22
N ASN A 481 10.90 16.52 -28.55
CA ASN A 481 12.25 15.98 -28.62
C ASN A 481 12.73 15.45 -27.26
N SER A 482 12.47 16.18 -26.17
CA SER A 482 12.80 15.72 -24.81
C SER A 482 12.03 14.45 -24.41
N PHE A 483 10.76 14.33 -24.81
CA PHE A 483 9.99 13.11 -24.60
C PHE A 483 10.54 11.94 -25.42
N ASN A 484 10.91 12.20 -26.68
CA ASN A 484 11.49 11.18 -27.55
C ASN A 484 12.84 10.68 -27.01
N ASP A 485 13.70 11.57 -26.52
CA ASP A 485 14.98 11.20 -25.89
C ASP A 485 14.78 10.35 -24.63
N LYS A 486 13.79 10.70 -23.80
CA LYS A 486 13.44 9.89 -22.62
C LYS A 486 12.89 8.52 -23.01
N PHE A 487 12.07 8.47 -24.05
CA PHE A 487 11.50 7.22 -24.55
C PHE A 487 12.60 6.30 -25.11
N ILE A 488 13.54 6.85 -25.88
CA ILE A 488 14.72 6.12 -26.37
C ILE A 488 15.54 5.58 -25.20
N LYS A 489 15.83 6.39 -24.18
CA LYS A 489 16.55 5.93 -22.98
C LYS A 489 15.84 4.79 -22.26
N ILE A 490 14.52 4.90 -22.05
CA ILE A 490 13.73 3.84 -21.40
C ILE A 490 13.77 2.55 -22.23
N ARG A 491 13.61 2.66 -23.56
CA ARG A 491 13.67 1.52 -24.47
C ARG A 491 15.04 0.85 -24.42
N ASP A 492 16.11 1.63 -24.44
CA ASP A 492 17.48 1.13 -24.43
C ASP A 492 17.85 0.50 -23.07
N GLU A 493 17.34 1.05 -21.96
CA GLU A 493 17.43 0.46 -20.61
C GLU A 493 16.70 -0.89 -20.55
N HIS A 494 15.48 -0.97 -21.11
CA HIS A 494 14.70 -2.20 -21.21
C HIS A 494 15.41 -3.27 -22.05
N LEU A 495 15.98 -2.87 -23.20
CA LEU A 495 16.77 -3.76 -24.05
C LEU A 495 18.03 -4.25 -23.34
N ARG A 496 18.67 -3.40 -22.53
CA ARG A 496 19.82 -3.78 -21.71
C ARG A 496 19.43 -4.78 -20.64
N LEU A 497 18.34 -4.54 -19.91
CA LEU A 497 17.81 -5.45 -18.89
C LEU A 497 17.46 -6.82 -19.48
N LEU A 498 16.81 -6.84 -20.65
CA LEU A 498 16.48 -8.08 -21.38
C LEU A 498 17.74 -8.88 -21.77
N LYS A 499 18.81 -8.21 -22.17
CA LYS A 499 20.10 -8.86 -22.49
C LYS A 499 20.84 -9.40 -21.26
N THR A 500 20.62 -8.84 -20.07
CA THR A 500 21.19 -9.37 -18.81
C THR A 500 20.38 -10.50 -18.19
N CYS A 501 19.15 -10.73 -18.66
CA CYS A 501 18.29 -11.83 -18.20
C CYS A 501 18.33 -13.07 -19.10
N GLN A 502 19.08 -13.02 -20.20
CA GLN A 502 19.51 -14.19 -21.00
C GLN A 502 20.95 -14.53 -20.63
#